data_AF-A0A1B7W4G4-F1
#
_entry.id   AF-A0A1B7W4G4-F1
#
_cell.length_a   1.000
_cell.length_b   1.000
_cell.length_c   1.000
_cell.angle_alpha   90.00
_cell.angle_beta   90.00
_cell.angle_gamma   90.00
#
_symmetry.space_group_name_H-M   'P 1'
#
loop_
_entity.id
_entity.type
_entity.pdbx_description
1 polymer ?
#
loop_
_entity_poly.entity_id
_entity_poly.type
_entity_poly.pdbx_seq_one_letter_code
_entity_poly.pdbx_strand_id
1 'polypeptide(L)'
;MSGMMFAPSSWLPAASEDAMSCNLRTHFESLMLPTDAVEWLLMLWQCIQTFDDYADGDTVEREALDATIWNSLVAMPQNAFFLRHLVELVPLVGMMVLKWQASDRVEREG
;
A
#
# COMPACT_ATOMS: atom_id res chain seq x y z
N MET A 1 34.27 9.34 0.20
CA MET A 1 32.89 9.75 0.54
C MET A 1 32.08 9.70 -0.73
N SER A 2 31.47 8.55 -1.02
CA SER A 2 30.64 8.37 -2.21
C SER A 2 29.22 8.79 -1.85
N GLY A 3 28.71 9.84 -2.47
CA GLY A 3 27.38 10.37 -2.20
C GLY A 3 26.31 9.34 -2.57
N MET A 4 25.46 9.00 -1.61
CA MET A 4 24.17 8.36 -1.90
C MET A 4 23.36 9.35 -2.74
N MET A 5 23.27 9.06 -4.04
CA MET A 5 22.40 9.77 -4.95
C MET A 5 20.98 9.29 -4.65
N PHE A 6 20.21 10.06 -3.89
CA PHE A 6 18.77 9.84 -3.77
C PHE A 6 18.16 9.98 -5.17
N ALA A 7 17.35 9.01 -5.59
CA ALA A 7 16.63 9.10 -6.85
C ALA A 7 15.77 10.38 -6.85
N PRO A 8 15.77 11.17 -7.95
CA PRO A 8 14.90 12.34 -8.07
C PRO A 8 13.43 11.94 -7.85
N SER A 9 12.64 12.79 -7.20
CA SER A 9 11.20 12.54 -6.97
C SER A 9 10.41 12.30 -8.27
N SER A 10 10.94 12.70 -9.42
CA SER A 10 10.39 12.43 -10.76
C SER A 10 10.61 11.01 -11.28
N TRP A 11 11.35 10.16 -10.55
CA TRP A 11 11.63 8.76 -10.91
C TRP A 11 10.71 7.79 -10.18
N LEU A 12 9.97 8.27 -9.19
CA LEU A 12 8.88 7.53 -8.59
C LEU A 12 7.67 7.77 -9.47
N PRO A 13 7.03 6.72 -10.01
CA PRO A 13 5.70 6.91 -10.58
C PRO A 13 4.85 7.50 -9.46
N ALA A 14 4.43 8.76 -9.63
CA ALA A 14 3.27 9.23 -8.92
C ALA A 14 2.14 8.39 -9.47
N ALA A 15 1.83 7.26 -8.81
CA ALA A 15 0.65 6.48 -9.13
C ALA A 15 -0.48 7.50 -9.28
N SER A 16 -1.04 7.63 -10.48
CA SER A 16 -2.09 8.62 -10.72
C SER A 16 -3.15 8.40 -9.65
N GLU A 17 -3.34 9.38 -8.75
CA GLU A 17 -4.31 9.22 -7.67
C GLU A 17 -5.69 9.10 -8.31
N ASP A 18 -6.24 7.88 -8.31
CA ASP A 18 -7.57 7.61 -8.79
C ASP A 18 -8.62 8.25 -7.85
N ALA A 19 -9.87 8.32 -8.30
CA ALA A 19 -10.94 8.95 -7.54
C ALA A 19 -11.19 8.28 -6.16
N MET A 20 -10.93 6.98 -6.04
CA MET A 20 -11.07 6.24 -4.78
C MET A 20 -9.92 6.60 -3.82
N SER A 21 -8.69 6.64 -4.31
CA SER A 21 -7.51 7.13 -3.57
C SER A 21 -7.75 8.54 -3.00
N CYS A 22 -8.30 9.45 -3.82
CA CYS A 22 -8.65 10.82 -3.37
C CYS A 22 -9.71 10.83 -2.27
N ASN A 23 -10.72 9.96 -2.39
CA ASN A 23 -11.79 9.83 -1.41
C ASN A 23 -11.26 9.29 -0.07
N LEU A 24 -10.44 8.24 -0.10
CA LEU A 24 -9.79 7.68 1.09
C LEU A 24 -8.91 8.71 1.80
N ARG A 25 -8.08 9.44 1.05
CA ARG A 25 -7.26 10.54 1.57
C ARG A 25 -8.11 11.56 2.32
N THR A 26 -9.18 12.05 1.69
CA THR A 26 -10.11 13.02 2.29
C THR A 26 -10.69 12.50 3.61
N HIS A 27 -11.08 11.21 3.66
CA HIS A 27 -11.61 10.60 4.87
C HIS A 27 -10.54 10.48 5.96
N PHE A 28 -9.32 10.05 5.63
CA PHE A 28 -8.24 9.96 6.60
C PHE A 28 -7.84 11.33 7.17
N GLU A 29 -7.83 12.36 6.33
CA GLU A 29 -7.61 13.75 6.75
C GLU A 29 -8.73 14.25 7.66
N SER A 30 -9.99 13.87 7.38
CA SER A 30 -11.14 14.22 8.25
C SER A 30 -11.06 13.57 9.64
N LEU A 31 -10.39 12.42 9.74
CA LEU A 31 -10.05 11.74 11.00
C LEU A 31 -8.83 12.37 11.69
N MET A 32 -8.25 13.43 11.13
CA MET A 32 -7.08 14.13 11.64
C MET A 32 -5.88 13.19 11.82
N LEU A 33 -5.73 12.20 10.93
CA LEU A 33 -4.58 11.32 10.95
C LEU A 33 -3.30 12.09 10.58
N PRO A 34 -2.14 11.75 11.19
CA PRO A 34 -0.86 12.28 10.76
C PRO A 34 -0.59 12.01 9.28
N THR A 35 0.01 12.96 8.57
CA THR A 35 0.29 12.83 7.13
C THR A 35 1.03 11.55 6.78
N ASP A 36 2.04 11.17 7.57
CA ASP A 36 2.80 9.95 7.33
C ASP A 36 1.97 8.66 7.51
N ALA A 37 0.95 8.70 8.38
CA ALA A 37 -0.03 7.63 8.51
C ALA A 37 -0.96 7.55 7.29
N VAL A 38 -1.44 8.70 6.79
CA VAL A 38 -2.27 8.78 5.57
C VAL A 38 -1.51 8.18 4.38
N GLU A 39 -0.27 8.61 4.14
CA GLU A 39 0.55 8.07 3.05
C GLU A 39 0.78 6.57 3.19
N TRP A 40 1.02 6.08 4.41
CA TRP A 40 1.22 4.65 4.62
C TRP A 40 -0.04 3.83 4.35
N LEU A 41 -1.21 4.32 4.78
CA LEU A 41 -2.50 3.67 4.53
C LEU A 41 -2.85 3.64 3.04
N LEU A 42 -2.56 4.71 2.31
CA LEU A 42 -2.77 4.75 0.85
C LEU A 42 -1.82 3.80 0.11
N MET A 43 -0.53 3.75 0.49
CA MET A 43 0.41 2.76 -0.07
C MET A 43 -0.06 1.32 0.22
N LEU A 44 -0.49 1.03 1.44
CA LEU A 44 -1.01 -0.29 1.81
C LEU A 44 -2.26 -0.63 1.00
N TRP A 45 -3.21 0.31 0.88
CA TRP A 45 -4.43 0.12 0.09
C TRP A 45 -4.10 -0.19 -1.38
N GLN A 46 -3.25 0.61 -2.02
CA GLN A 46 -2.82 0.38 -3.41
C GLN A 46 -2.20 -1.01 -3.60
N CYS A 47 -1.28 -1.41 -2.72
CA CYS A 47 -0.70 -2.75 -2.76
C CYS A 47 -1.77 -3.85 -2.65
N ILE A 48 -2.73 -3.70 -1.74
CA ILE A 48 -3.82 -4.68 -1.57
C ILE A 48 -4.66 -4.76 -2.84
N GLN A 49 -5.09 -3.63 -3.42
CA GLN A 49 -5.87 -3.64 -4.67
C GLN A 49 -5.13 -4.35 -5.80
N THR A 50 -3.84 -4.03 -6.01
CA THR A 50 -3.06 -4.69 -7.07
C THR A 50 -2.88 -6.19 -6.84
N PHE A 51 -2.71 -6.65 -5.59
CA PHE A 51 -2.61 -8.08 -5.31
C PHE A 51 -3.95 -8.81 -5.45
N ASP A 52 -5.05 -8.14 -5.14
CA ASP A 52 -6.42 -8.65 -5.32
C ASP A 52 -6.74 -8.83 -6.81
N ASP A 53 -6.53 -7.79 -7.62
CA ASP A 53 -6.68 -7.85 -9.09
C ASP A 53 -5.85 -9.00 -9.69
N TYR A 54 -4.61 -9.19 -9.21
CA TYR A 54 -3.76 -10.30 -9.64
C TYR A 54 -4.34 -11.68 -9.24
N ALA A 55 -4.89 -11.80 -8.03
CA ALA A 55 -5.44 -13.05 -7.52
C ALA A 55 -6.75 -13.46 -8.22
N ASP A 56 -7.54 -12.48 -8.65
CA ASP A 56 -8.81 -12.67 -9.38
C ASP A 56 -8.61 -12.82 -10.90
N GLY A 57 -7.39 -12.58 -11.38
CA GLY A 57 -7.04 -12.69 -12.80
C GLY A 57 -7.44 -11.46 -13.63
N ASP A 58 -7.71 -10.34 -12.96
CA ASP A 58 -7.97 -9.05 -13.57
C ASP A 58 -6.68 -8.42 -14.13
N THR A 59 -6.86 -7.39 -14.96
CA THR A 59 -5.73 -6.74 -15.61
C THR A 59 -4.98 -5.84 -14.63
N VAL A 60 -3.73 -6.21 -14.32
CA VAL A 60 -2.81 -5.37 -13.57
C VAL A 60 -1.99 -4.51 -14.52
N GLU A 61 -2.21 -3.20 -14.49
CA GLU A 61 -1.44 -2.25 -15.27
C GLU A 61 0.02 -2.20 -14.83
N ARG A 62 0.93 -1.99 -15.79
CA ARG A 62 2.37 -2.02 -15.54
C ARG A 62 2.79 -0.99 -14.48
N GLU A 63 2.22 0.20 -14.54
CA GLU A 63 2.50 1.29 -13.60
C GLU A 63 2.07 0.92 -12.17
N ALA A 64 0.89 0.32 -12.01
CA ALA A 64 0.39 -0.15 -10.72
C ALA A 64 1.27 -1.25 -10.13
N LEU A 65 1.75 -2.18 -10.96
CA LEU A 65 2.70 -3.21 -10.54
C LEU A 65 4.03 -2.62 -10.08
N ASP A 66 4.61 -1.71 -10.86
CA ASP A 66 5.88 -1.05 -10.50
C ASP A 66 5.74 -0.26 -9.18
N ALA A 67 4.61 0.43 -8.99
CA ALA A 67 4.28 1.13 -7.73
C ALA A 67 4.12 0.16 -6.56
N THR A 68 3.39 -0.95 -6.73
CA THR A 68 3.21 -1.99 -5.69
C THR A 68 4.54 -2.61 -5.27
N ILE A 69 5.44 -2.88 -6.22
CA ILE A 69 6.79 -3.39 -5.91
C ILE A 69 7.58 -2.38 -5.08
N TRP A 70 7.59 -1.10 -5.49
CA TRP A 70 8.31 -0.06 -4.76
C TRP A 70 7.72 0.19 -3.37
N ASN A 71 6.39 0.31 -3.28
CA ASN A 71 5.70 0.59 -2.03
C ASN A 71 5.94 -0.52 -1.00
N SER A 72 5.76 -1.79 -1.41
CA SER A 72 5.89 -2.93 -0.50
C SER A 72 7.33 -3.19 -0.04
N LEU A 73 8.32 -2.97 -0.91
CA LEU A 73 9.71 -3.33 -0.61
C LEU A 73 10.56 -2.16 -0.10
N VAL A 74 10.20 -0.92 -0.43
CA VAL A 74 11.05 0.26 -0.18
C VAL A 74 10.31 1.34 0.60
N ALA A 75 9.20 1.86 0.08
CA ALA A 75 8.59 3.06 0.65
C ALA A 75 7.90 2.79 1.99
N MET A 76 7.10 1.72 2.11
CA MET A 76 6.41 1.38 3.35
C MET A 76 7.38 1.06 4.50
N PRO A 77 8.45 0.25 4.31
CA PRO A 77 9.44 0.01 5.36
C PRO A 77 10.21 1.25 5.81
N GLN A 78 10.23 2.32 5.01
CA GLN A 78 10.90 3.59 5.34
C GLN A 78 9.95 4.64 5.93
N ASN A 79 8.64 4.41 5.90
CA ASN A 79 7.65 5.37 6.38
C ASN A 79 7.76 5.58 7.91
N ALA A 80 7.77 6.85 8.35
CA ALA A 80 7.99 7.21 9.74
C ALA A 80 6.84 6.76 10.68
N PHE A 81 5.60 6.73 10.21
CA PHE A 81 4.48 6.17 10.98
C PHE A 81 4.64 4.66 11.13
N PHE A 82 4.94 3.95 10.05
CA PHE A 82 5.16 2.52 10.09
C PHE A 82 6.30 2.14 11.04
N LEU A 83 7.45 2.81 10.94
CA LEU A 83 8.61 2.54 11.81
C LEU A 83 8.29 2.78 13.30
N ARG A 84 7.44 3.76 13.61
CA ARG A 84 7.01 4.03 15.00
C ARG A 84 6.06 2.98 15.57
N HIS A 85 5.29 2.31 14.70
CA HIS A 85 4.21 1.40 15.10
C HIS A 85 4.39 -0.02 14.52
N LEU A 86 5.60 -0.39 14.11
CA LEU A 86 5.83 -1.63 13.35
C LEU A 86 5.43 -2.87 14.16
N VAL A 87 5.64 -2.83 15.48
CA VAL A 87 5.38 -3.96 16.38
C VAL A 87 3.87 -4.24 16.47
N GLU A 88 3.05 -3.21 16.37
CA GLU A 88 1.59 -3.32 16.34
C GLU A 88 1.06 -3.58 14.93
N LEU A 89 1.59 -2.89 13.93
CA LEU A 89 1.08 -2.93 12.55
C LEU A 89 1.39 -4.24 11.85
N VAL A 90 2.59 -4.80 12.00
CA VAL A 90 2.98 -6.06 11.32
C VAL A 90 2.03 -7.22 11.66
N PRO A 91 1.76 -7.55 12.95
CA PRO A 91 0.82 -8.62 13.27
C PRO A 91 -0.61 -8.27 12.86
N LEU A 92 -1.03 -7.00 12.92
CA LEU A 92 -2.36 -6.58 12.48
C LEU A 92 -2.55 -6.83 10.97
N VAL A 93 -1.61 -6.37 10.14
CA VAL A 93 -1.64 -6.58 8.69
C VAL A 93 -1.56 -8.07 8.36
N GLY A 94 -0.67 -8.82 9.03
CA GLY A 94 -0.59 -10.27 8.87
C GLY A 94 -1.92 -10.98 9.16
N MET A 95 -2.60 -10.59 10.24
CA MET A 95 -3.93 -11.12 10.56
C MET A 95 -4.99 -10.76 9.53
N MET A 96 -4.95 -9.56 8.94
CA MET A 96 -5.90 -9.18 7.88
C MET A 96 -5.68 -9.99 6.61
N VAL A 97 -4.42 -10.21 6.21
CA VAL A 97 -4.09 -11.07 5.06
C VAL A 97 -4.59 -12.50 5.27
N LEU A 98 -4.37 -13.08 6.45
CA LEU A 98 -4.87 -14.43 6.77
C LEU A 98 -6.40 -14.52 6.75
N LYS A 99 -7.11 -13.46 7.18
CA LYS A 99 -8.57 -13.39 7.09
C LYS A 99 -9.05 -13.33 5.65
N TRP A 100 -8.40 -12.52 4.81
CA TRP A 100 -8.71 -12.45 3.38
C TRP A 100 -8.53 -13.81 2.71
N GLN A 101 -7.39 -14.48 2.92
CA GLN A 101 -7.16 -15.84 2.39
C GLN A 101 -8.20 -16.86 2.87
N ALA A 102 -8.62 -16.79 4.14
CA ALA A 102 -9.66 -17.66 4.66
C ALA A 102 -11.03 -17.37 4.01
N SER A 103 -11.33 -16.10 3.73
CA SER A 103 -12.55 -15.69 3.03
C SER A 103 -12.56 -16.18 1.58
N ASP A 104 -11.48 -15.91 0.83
CA ASP A 104 -11.31 -16.32 -0.56
C ASP A 104 -11.44 -17.84 -0.74
N ARG A 105 -10.86 -18.60 0.20
CA ARG A 105 -11.01 -20.06 0.20
C ARG A 105 -12.47 -20.50 0.34
N VAL A 106 -13.23 -19.90 1.26
CA VAL A 106 -14.64 -20.24 1.47
C VAL A 106 -15.47 -19.86 0.26
N GLU A 107 -15.19 -18.71 -0.35
CA GLU A 107 -15.86 -18.25 -1.57
C GLU A 107 -15.66 -19.21 -2.75
N ARG A 108 -14.44 -19.73 -2.93
CA ARG A 108 -14.11 -20.67 -4.03
C ARG A 108 -14.59 -22.10 -3.79
N GLU A 109 -14.87 -22.48 -2.53
CA GLU A 109 -15.39 -23.81 -2.16
C GLU A 109 -16.94 -23.87 -2.21
N GLY A 110 -17.63 -22.73 -2.34
CA GLY A 110 -19.10 -22.59 -2.43
C GLY A 110 -19.63 -22.54 -3.86
#